data_AF-A0A5D0VID4-F1
#
_entry.id   AF-A0A5D0VID4-F1
#
_cell.length_a   1.000
_cell.length_b   1.000
_cell.length_c   1.000
_cell.angle_alpha   90.00
_cell.angle_beta   90.00
_cell.angle_gamma   90.00
#
_symmetry.space_group_name_H-M   'P 1'
#
loop_
_entity.id
_entity.type
_entity.pdbx_description
1 polymer ?
#
loop_
_entity_poly.entity_id
_entity_poly.type
_entity_poly.pdbx_seq_one_letter_code
_entity_poly.pdbx_strand_id
1 'polypeptide(L)' 'MTDKYLLDPSDIRVLRVLQRDASLSIAEVAKEAGMSQTPCWRRIKRLKEQGI' A
#
# COMPACT_ATOMS: atom_id res chain seq x y z
N MET A 1 -10.16 14.50 16.85
CA MET A 1 -10.77 13.65 15.79
C MET A 1 -9.65 12.93 15.06
N THR A 2 -9.08 11.89 15.64
CA THR A 2 -7.80 11.34 15.14
C THR A 2 -7.68 9.89 15.57
N ASP A 3 -8.36 9.00 14.84
CA ASP A 3 -8.02 7.58 14.74
C ASP A 3 -8.87 6.91 13.65
N LYS A 4 -8.88 7.48 12.44
CA LYS A 4 -9.74 6.94 11.37
C LYS A 4 -9.09 5.78 10.61
N TYR A 5 -7.76 5.63 10.67
CA TYR A 5 -7.03 4.65 9.85
C TYR A 5 -5.85 4.03 10.62
N LEU A 6 -6.03 2.81 11.12
CA LEU A 6 -4.93 2.04 11.69
C LEU A 6 -4.09 1.43 10.56
N LEU A 7 -3.02 2.12 10.19
CA LEU A 7 -2.05 1.65 9.20
C LEU A 7 -1.00 0.76 9.87
N ASP A 8 -0.74 -0.41 9.31
CA ASP A 8 0.34 -1.27 9.76
C ASP A 8 1.66 -0.98 9.00
N PRO A 9 2.82 -1.48 9.45
CA PRO A 9 4.09 -1.21 8.79
C PRO A 9 4.16 -1.63 7.32
N SER A 10 3.38 -2.63 6.91
CA SER A 10 3.31 -3.06 5.51
C SER A 10 2.52 -2.08 4.66
N ASP A 11 1.45 -1.50 5.21
CA ASP A 11 0.71 -0.41 4.54
C ASP A 11 1.61 0.80 4.32
N ILE A 12 2.40 1.17 5.34
CA ILE A 12 3.37 2.27 5.23
C ILE A 12 4.40 1.98 4.13
N ARG A 13 4.91 0.75 4.02
CA ARG A 13 5.82 0.37 2.93
C ARG A 13 5.18 0.51 1.55
N VAL A 14 3.95 0.02 1.38
CA VAL A 14 3.20 0.13 0.11
C VAL A 14 2.95 1.60 -0.25
N LEU A 15 2.50 2.41 0.72
CA LEU A 15 2.28 3.84 0.53
C LEU A 15 3.56 4.58 0.15
N ARG A 16 4.69 4.28 0.80
CA ARG A 16 5.98 4.89 0.44
C ARG A 16 6.38 4.61 -1.01
N VAL A 17 6.19 3.38 -1.49
CA VAL A 17 6.51 3.02 -2.87
C VAL A 17 5.59 3.75 -3.85
N LEU A 18 4.27 3.71 -3.61
CA LEU A 18 3.29 4.38 -4.47
C LEU A 18 3.40 5.91 -4.47
N GLN A 19 3.68 6.53 -3.32
CA GLN A 19 3.89 7.97 -3.22
C GLN A 19 5.16 8.41 -3.96
N ARG A 20 6.18 7.56 -4.00
CA ARG A 20 7.39 7.80 -4.78
C ARG A 20 7.13 7.65 -6.28
N ASP A 21 6.42 6.58 -6.68
CA ASP A 21 6.04 6.34 -8.07
C ASP A 21 4.76 5.48 -8.16
N ALA A 22 3.66 6.10 -8.58
CA ALA A 22 2.37 5.45 -8.75
C ALA A 22 2.20 4.78 -10.13
N SER A 23 3.15 4.93 -11.05
CA SER A 23 3.12 4.28 -12.36
C SER A 23 3.54 2.80 -12.31
N LEU A 24 4.17 2.38 -11.22
CA LEU A 24 4.60 1.01 -10.99
C LEU A 24 3.43 0.03 -11.02
N SER A 25 3.68 -1.14 -11.61
CA SER A 25 2.77 -2.27 -11.52
C SER A 25 2.68 -2.79 -10.08
N ILE A 26 1.57 -3.46 -9.74
CA ILE A 26 1.39 -4.12 -8.44
C ILE A 26 2.54 -5.09 -8.14
N ALA A 27 3.08 -5.74 -9.17
CA ALA A 27 4.21 -6.65 -9.06
C ALA A 27 5.48 -5.95 -8.57
N GLU A 28 5.79 -4.79 -9.14
CA GLU A 28 6.93 -3.96 -8.76
C GLU A 28 6.74 -3.38 -7.36
N VAL A 29 5.54 -2.85 -7.06
CA VAL A 29 5.20 -2.35 -5.72
C VAL A 29 5.36 -3.43 -4.66
N ALA A 30 4.89 -4.65 -4.94
CA ALA A 30 5.00 -5.77 -4.02
C ALA A 30 6.47 -6.16 -3.78
N LYS A 31 7.26 -6.26 -4.86
CA LYS A 31 8.70 -6.56 -4.80
C LYS A 31 9.43 -5.53 -3.94
N GLU A 32 9.19 -4.25 -4.16
CA GLU A 32 9.83 -3.17 -3.40
C GLU A 32 9.34 -3.06 -1.96
N ALA A 33 8.05 -3.30 -1.70
CA ALA A 33 7.48 -3.29 -0.36
C ALA A 33 7.79 -4.57 0.46
N GLY A 34 8.52 -5.53 -0.13
CA GLY A 34 8.95 -6.76 0.52
C GLY A 34 7.82 -7.76 0.79
N MET A 35 6.86 -7.88 -0.14
CA MET A 35 5.73 -8.81 -0.01
C MET A 35 5.31 -9.43 -1.35
N SER A 36 4.42 -10.42 -1.34
CA SER A 36 3.86 -10.99 -2.56
C SER A 36 2.76 -10.11 -3.17
N GLN A 37 2.43 -10.34 -4.44
CA GLN A 37 1.50 -9.49 -5.19
C GLN A 37 0.09 -9.47 -4.61
N THR A 38 -0.44 -10.64 -4.23
CA THR A 38 -1.80 -10.77 -3.70
C THR A 38 -2.04 -9.94 -2.42
N PRO A 39 -1.21 -10.00 -1.36
CA PRO A 39 -1.38 -9.14 -0.19
C PRO A 39 -1.11 -7.67 -0.50
N CYS A 40 -0.19 -7.34 -1.40
CA CYS A 40 0.03 -5.96 -1.84
C CYS A 40 -1.25 -5.37 -2.45
N TRP A 41 -1.86 -6.07 -3.40
CA TRP A 41 -3.12 -5.64 -4.03
C TRP A 41 -4.25 -5.46 -3.02
N ARG A 42 -4.43 -6.41 -2.09
CA ARG A 42 -5.47 -6.31 -1.04
C ARG A 42 -5.28 -5.06 -0.17
N ARG A 43 -4.03 -4.72 0.16
CA ARG A 43 -3.70 -3.52 0.93
C ARG A 43 -4.00 -2.25 0.14
N ILE A 44 -3.52 -2.14 -1.10
CA ILE A 44 -3.80 -0.99 -1.97
C ILE A 44 -5.31 -0.76 -2.12
N LYS A 45 -6.06 -1.83 -2.37
CA LYS A 45 -7.52 -1.77 -2.46
C LYS A 45 -8.16 -1.23 -1.18
N ARG A 46 -7.80 -1.78 -0.02
CA ARG A 46 -8.31 -1.34 1.29
C ARG A 46 -7.95 0.12 1.60
N LEU A 47 -6.71 0.53 1.34
CA LEU A 47 -6.24 1.91 1.54
C LEU A 47 -7.06 2.89 0.70
N LYS A 48 -7.28 2.55 -0.58
CA LYS A 48 -8.11 3.35 -1.48
C LYS A 48 -9.58 3.42 -1.05
N GLU A 49 -10.18 2.31 -0.63
CA GLU A 49 -11.55 2.25 -0.10
C GLU A 49 -11.71 3.07 1.18
N GLN A 50 -10.63 3.18 1.96
CA GLN A 50 -10.57 4.02 3.15
C GLN A 50 -10.41 5.52 2.83
N GLY A 51 -10.11 5.88 1.57
CA GLY A 51 -9.88 7.26 1.15
C GLY A 51 -8.50 7.80 1.56
N ILE A 52 -7.53 6.89 1.71
CA ILE A 52 -6.11 7.18 1.96
C ILE A 52 -5.37 7.32 0.64
#